data_AF-A0A9Q0M835-F1
#
_entry.id   AF-A0A9Q0M835-F1
#
_cell.length_a   1.000
_cell.length_b   1.000
_cell.length_c   1.000
_cell.angle_alpha   90.00
_cell.angle_beta   90.00
_cell.angle_gamma   90.00
#
_symmetry.space_group_name_H-M   'P 1'
#
loop_
_entity.id
_entity.type
_entity.pdbx_description
1 polymer ?
#
loop_
_entity_poly.entity_id
_entity_poly.type
_entity_poly.pdbx_seq_one_letter_code
_entity_poly.pdbx_strand_id
1 'polypeptide(L)'
;MSVTVQDLNTDFLPLIYDIIRSLEKETHENPSQKVILITQQSNSDPHGKVQQLKDLFAEFRSTVPKISGIDSSKEEQLHRLYVLREQLVMKKELLMKYKKNSSFEALRKQQQASMQLELENATE
;
A
#
# COMPACT_ATOMS: atom_id res chain seq x y z
N MET A 1 12.78 -3.25 3.56
CA MET A 1 11.64 -2.49 2.98
C MET A 1 10.48 -3.45 2.86
N SER A 2 9.31 -3.12 3.41
CA SER A 2 8.09 -3.91 3.21
C SER A 2 7.56 -3.70 1.79
N VAL A 3 7.30 -4.79 1.07
CA VAL A 3 6.61 -4.73 -0.23
C VAL A 3 5.11 -4.72 0.04
N THR A 4 4.37 -3.88 -0.68
CA THR A 4 2.91 -3.81 -0.63
C THR A 4 2.31 -4.42 -1.90
N VAL A 5 1.00 -4.72 -1.87
CA VAL A 5 0.29 -5.26 -3.04
C VAL A 5 0.33 -4.30 -4.24
N GLN A 6 0.46 -3.00 -3.99
CA GLN A 6 0.52 -1.95 -5.02
C GLN A 6 1.85 -1.95 -5.79
N ASP A 7 2.88 -2.59 -5.24
CA ASP A 7 4.21 -2.68 -5.86
C ASP A 7 4.32 -3.87 -6.83
N LEU A 8 3.24 -4.65 -7.00
CA LEU A 8 3.20 -5.80 -7.90
C LEU A 8 2.74 -5.40 -9.29
N ASN A 9 3.48 -5.82 -10.32
CA ASN A 9 3.08 -5.63 -11.71
C ASN A 9 2.00 -6.63 -12.15
N THR A 10 0.73 -6.39 -11.83
CA THR A 10 -0.39 -7.32 -12.14
C THR A 10 -0.84 -7.35 -13.60
N ASP A 11 -0.20 -6.59 -14.48
CA ASP A 11 -0.67 -6.36 -15.86
C ASP A 11 -0.14 -7.42 -16.85
N PHE A 12 -0.31 -8.70 -16.50
CA PHE A 12 0.11 -9.83 -17.35
C PHE A 12 -0.97 -10.30 -18.34
N LEU A 13 -2.24 -9.96 -18.10
CA LEU A 13 -3.36 -10.40 -18.96
C LEU A 13 -3.28 -9.86 -20.41
N PRO A 14 -2.94 -8.58 -20.66
CA PRO A 14 -2.74 -8.09 -22.03
C PRO A 14 -1.64 -8.85 -22.76
N LEU A 15 -0.55 -9.21 -22.06
CA LEU A 15 0.55 -9.99 -22.62
C LEU A 15 0.12 -11.42 -22.98
N ILE A 16 -0.68 -12.08 -22.14
CA ILE A 16 -1.25 -13.40 -22.44
C ILE A 16 -2.16 -13.35 -23.67
N TYR A 17 -3.05 -12.35 -23.74
CA TYR A 17 -3.94 -12.17 -24.88
C TYR A 17 -3.16 -12.00 -26.19
N ASP A 18 -2.11 -11.17 -26.15
CA ASP A 18 -1.23 -10.92 -27.27
C ASP A 18 -0.50 -12.19 -27.75
N ILE A 19 -0.04 -13.04 -26.82
CA ILE A 19 0.60 -14.32 -27.15
C ILE A 19 -0.39 -15.23 -27.85
N ILE A 20 -1.59 -15.42 -27.26
CA ILE A 20 -2.64 -16.29 -27.81
C ILE A 20 -3.02 -15.82 -29.22
N ARG A 21 -3.27 -14.53 -29.40
CA ARG A 21 -3.64 -13.94 -30.70
C ARG A 21 -2.55 -14.10 -31.76
N SER A 22 -1.28 -14.02 -31.36
CA SER A 22 -0.14 -14.18 -32.28
C SER A 22 0.01 -15.63 -32.75
N LEU A 23 -0.21 -16.59 -31.84
CA LEU A 23 -0.18 -18.03 -32.15
C LEU A 23 -1.35 -18.48 -33.02
N GLU A 24 -2.55 -17.96 -32.76
CA GLU A 24 -3.74 -18.22 -33.58
C GLU A 24 -3.58 -17.70 -35.02
N LYS A 25 -2.94 -16.53 -35.18
CA LYS A 25 -2.65 -15.94 -36.48
C LYS A 25 -1.63 -16.76 -37.28
N GLU A 26 -0.61 -17.32 -36.64
CA GLU A 26 0.42 -18.14 -37.30
C GLU A 26 -0.13 -19.44 -37.90
N THR A 27 -1.23 -19.97 -37.35
CA THR A 27 -1.87 -21.22 -37.78
C THR A 27 -2.76 -21.05 -39.02
N HIS A 28 -3.16 -19.82 -39.36
CA HIS A 28 -4.14 -19.55 -40.43
C HIS A 28 -3.59 -18.91 -41.71
N GLU A 29 -2.28 -18.64 -41.80
CA GLU A 29 -1.69 -17.90 -42.94
C GLU A 29 -1.19 -18.84 -44.05
N ASN A 30 -1.65 -18.62 -45.29
CA ASN A 30 -1.14 -19.30 -46.49
C ASN A 30 0.36 -18.96 -46.72
N PRO A 31 1.20 -19.89 -47.21
CA PRO A 31 2.64 -19.70 -47.34
C PRO A 31 3.05 -18.50 -48.23
N SER A 32 2.18 -18.06 -49.14
CA SER A 32 2.40 -16.90 -50.02
C SER A 32 2.19 -15.54 -49.33
N GLN A 33 1.43 -15.48 -48.22
CA GLN A 33 1.26 -14.25 -47.41
C GLN A 33 2.37 -14.07 -46.36
N LYS A 34 3.10 -15.16 -46.07
CA LYS A 34 4.21 -15.17 -45.11
C LYS A 34 5.26 -14.10 -45.44
N VAL A 35 5.65 -13.95 -46.70
CA VAL A 35 6.67 -12.96 -47.13
C VAL A 35 6.18 -11.50 -47.03
N ILE A 36 4.88 -11.25 -47.27
CA ILE A 36 4.31 -9.89 -47.25
C ILE A 36 4.08 -9.41 -45.81
N LEU A 37 3.68 -10.31 -44.89
CA LEU A 37 3.49 -9.98 -43.47
C LEU A 37 4.82 -9.81 -42.70
N ILE A 38 5.86 -10.60 -43.03
CA ILE A 38 7.20 -10.44 -42.43
C ILE A 38 7.76 -9.02 -42.66
N THR A 39 7.39 -8.37 -43.77
CA THR A 39 7.90 -7.03 -44.13
C THR A 39 7.06 -5.88 -43.53
N GLN A 40 5.80 -6.13 -43.16
CA GLN A 40 4.89 -5.08 -42.64
C GLN A 40 4.61 -5.18 -41.13
N GLN A 41 4.91 -6.31 -40.49
CA GLN A 41 4.69 -6.52 -39.06
C GLN A 41 5.96 -7.02 -38.39
N SER A 42 6.88 -6.10 -38.11
CA SER A 42 7.90 -6.24 -37.07
C SER A 42 7.31 -6.33 -35.64
N ASN A 43 6.02 -6.66 -35.51
CA ASN A 43 5.28 -6.73 -34.25
C ASN A 43 5.04 -8.19 -33.87
N SER A 44 5.70 -8.57 -32.78
CA SER A 44 5.60 -9.81 -32.01
C SER A 44 6.29 -11.04 -32.57
N ASP A 45 7.55 -11.20 -32.18
CA ASP A 45 8.09 -12.53 -31.89
C ASP A 45 7.30 -13.12 -30.70
N PRO A 46 6.45 -14.15 -30.92
CA PRO A 46 5.69 -14.78 -29.85
C PRO A 46 6.62 -15.44 -28.82
N HIS A 47 7.81 -15.89 -29.21
CA HIS A 47 8.80 -16.44 -28.27
C HIS A 47 9.32 -15.36 -27.32
N GLY A 48 9.62 -14.16 -27.82
CA GLY A 48 9.98 -13.00 -27.01
C GLY A 48 8.90 -12.61 -26.00
N LYS A 49 7.61 -12.62 -26.39
CA LYS A 49 6.49 -12.34 -25.47
C LYS A 49 6.31 -13.43 -24.41
N VAL A 50 6.48 -14.69 -24.77
CA VAL A 50 6.46 -15.82 -23.82
C VAL A 50 7.61 -15.70 -22.82
N GLN A 51 8.80 -15.28 -23.26
CA GLN A 51 9.93 -15.06 -22.36
C GLN A 51 9.67 -13.92 -21.38
N GLN A 52 9.09 -12.80 -21.85
CA GLN A 52 8.66 -11.69 -20.97
C GLN A 52 7.65 -12.16 -19.91
N LEU A 53 6.69 -13.01 -20.29
CA LEU A 53 5.71 -13.55 -19.35
C LEU A 53 6.38 -14.45 -18.28
N LYS A 54 7.38 -15.25 -18.68
CA LYS A 54 8.16 -16.08 -17.76
C LYS A 54 8.95 -15.24 -16.76
N ASP A 55 9.61 -14.19 -17.24
CA ASP A 55 10.40 -13.29 -16.40
C ASP A 55 9.50 -12.56 -15.40
N LEU A 56 8.35 -12.07 -15.85
CA LEU A 56 7.33 -11.46 -14.99
C LEU A 56 6.87 -12.43 -13.89
N PHE A 57 6.56 -13.69 -14.24
CA PHE A 57 6.18 -14.69 -13.23
C PHE A 57 7.32 -15.10 -12.30
N ALA A 58 8.58 -15.06 -12.75
CA ALA A 58 9.73 -15.29 -11.88
C ALA A 58 9.87 -14.16 -10.85
N GLU A 59 9.71 -12.92 -11.29
CA GLU A 59 9.67 -11.75 -10.41
C GLU A 59 8.55 -11.87 -9.37
N PHE A 60 7.32 -12.18 -9.80
CA PHE A 60 6.18 -12.40 -8.90
C PHE A 60 6.47 -13.44 -7.82
N ARG A 61 7.00 -14.60 -8.20
CA ARG A 61 7.32 -15.66 -7.23
C ARG A 61 8.37 -15.21 -6.21
N SER A 62 9.27 -14.29 -6.59
CA SER A 62 10.28 -13.72 -5.70
C SER A 62 9.73 -12.61 -4.80
N THR A 63 8.67 -11.92 -5.23
CA THR A 63 8.16 -10.70 -4.61
C THR A 63 6.94 -10.96 -3.73
N VAL A 64 6.05 -11.88 -4.12
CA VAL A 64 4.83 -12.23 -3.38
C VAL A 64 5.11 -12.64 -1.92
N PRO A 65 6.12 -13.49 -1.62
CA PRO A 65 6.43 -13.85 -0.24
C PRO A 65 6.96 -12.69 0.60
N LYS A 66 7.43 -11.59 -0.03
CA LYS A 66 7.94 -10.41 0.68
C LYS A 66 6.82 -9.42 1.02
N ILE A 67 5.58 -9.70 0.62
CA ILE A 67 4.42 -8.86 0.91
C ILE A 67 4.13 -8.91 2.40
N SER A 68 4.02 -7.74 3.02
CA SER A 68 3.69 -7.66 4.44
C SER A 68 2.29 -8.20 4.72
N GLY A 69 2.21 -9.14 5.65
CA GLY A 69 0.96 -9.77 6.06
C GLY A 69 0.54 -10.98 5.22
N ILE A 70 1.35 -11.42 4.24
CA ILE A 70 1.06 -12.62 3.43
C ILE A 70 0.97 -13.90 4.28
N ASP A 71 1.71 -13.94 5.40
CA ASP A 71 1.73 -15.07 6.33
C ASP A 71 0.55 -15.07 7.33
N SER A 72 -0.22 -13.99 7.38
CA SER A 72 -1.34 -13.85 8.31
C SER A 72 -2.66 -14.21 7.65
N SER A 73 -3.53 -14.92 8.38
CA SER A 73 -4.89 -15.15 7.90
C SER A 73 -5.67 -13.84 7.84
N LYS A 74 -6.74 -13.82 7.04
CA LYS A 74 -7.65 -12.67 6.95
C LYS A 74 -8.19 -12.27 8.32
N GLU A 75 -8.57 -13.25 9.13
CA GLU A 75 -9.12 -13.06 10.47
C GLU A 75 -8.08 -12.43 11.38
N GLU A 76 -6.83 -12.88 11.30
CA GLU A 76 -5.72 -12.32 12.07
C GLU A 76 -5.42 -10.87 11.67
N GLN A 77 -5.40 -10.57 10.36
CA GLN A 77 -5.22 -9.21 9.86
C GLN A 77 -6.33 -8.26 10.35
N LEU A 78 -7.58 -8.71 10.30
CA LEU A 78 -8.73 -7.94 10.78
C LEU A 78 -8.68 -7.73 12.30
N HIS A 79 -8.28 -8.75 13.05
CA HIS A 79 -8.11 -8.63 14.50
C HIS A 79 -7.00 -7.63 14.86
N ARG A 80 -5.84 -7.69 14.19
CA ARG A 80 -4.76 -6.70 14.36
C ARG A 80 -5.26 -5.28 14.05
N LEU A 81 -6.03 -5.10 12.97
CA LEU A 81 -6.60 -3.80 12.62
C LEU A 81 -7.54 -3.28 13.71
N TYR A 82 -8.40 -4.15 14.27
CA TYR A 82 -9.27 -3.80 15.38
C TYR A 82 -8.45 -3.34 16.61
N VAL A 83 -7.45 -4.10 17.02
CA VAL A 83 -6.57 -3.75 18.15
C VAL A 83 -5.86 -2.41 17.91
N LEU A 84 -5.36 -2.15 16.69
CA LEU A 84 -4.73 -0.87 16.35
C LEU A 84 -5.69 0.31 16.50
N ARG A 85 -6.97 0.14 16.12
CA ARG A 85 -7.99 1.18 16.28
C ARG A 85 -8.25 1.50 17.75
N GLU A 86 -8.41 0.47 18.58
CA GLU A 86 -8.59 0.62 20.03
C GLU A 86 -7.39 1.33 20.67
N GLN A 87 -6.17 0.92 20.32
CA GLN A 87 -4.95 1.56 20.79
C GLN A 87 -4.89 3.05 20.40
N LEU A 88 -5.32 3.39 19.19
CA LEU A 88 -5.33 4.77 18.72
C LEU A 88 -6.33 5.63 19.50
N VAL A 89 -7.52 5.11 19.78
CA VAL A 89 -8.53 5.76 20.62
C VAL A 89 -7.95 6.01 22.02
N MET A 90 -7.43 4.96 22.67
CA MET A 90 -6.88 5.06 24.02
C MET A 90 -5.70 6.05 24.09
N LYS A 91 -4.80 6.03 23.11
CA LYS A 91 -3.69 7.00 23.01
C LYS A 91 -4.20 8.43 22.85
N LYS A 92 -5.23 8.66 22.03
CA LYS A 92 -5.84 9.99 21.89
C LYS A 92 -6.47 10.48 23.19
N GLU A 93 -7.21 9.62 23.89
CA GLU A 93 -7.80 9.95 25.18
C GLU A 93 -6.74 10.33 26.21
N LEU A 94 -5.65 9.55 26.25
CA LEU A 94 -4.53 9.82 27.14
C LEU A 94 -3.89 11.17 26.84
N LEU A 95 -3.61 11.48 25.57
CA LEU A 95 -3.11 12.79 25.15
C LEU A 95 -4.07 13.92 25.55
N MET A 96 -5.38 13.72 25.40
CA MET A 96 -6.38 14.70 25.80
C MET A 96 -6.41 14.92 27.32
N LYS A 97 -6.23 13.86 28.13
CA LYS A 97 -6.10 13.95 29.59
C LYS A 97 -4.86 14.75 29.98
N TYR A 98 -3.70 14.48 29.37
CA TYR A 98 -2.49 15.26 29.61
C TYR A 98 -2.66 16.73 29.24
N LYS A 99 -3.30 17.02 28.10
CA LYS A 99 -3.59 18.40 27.67
C LYS A 99 -4.51 19.12 28.66
N LYS A 100 -5.59 18.47 29.13
CA LYS A 100 -6.51 19.05 30.12
C LYS A 100 -5.83 19.27 31.48
N ASN A 101 -5.04 18.31 31.95
CA ASN A 101 -4.37 18.40 33.24
C ASN A 101 -3.28 19.49 33.24
N SER A 102 -2.54 19.64 32.14
CA SER A 102 -1.59 20.75 31.96
C SER A 102 -2.31 22.11 31.95
N SER A 103 -3.47 22.21 31.30
CA SER A 103 -4.30 23.41 31.33
C SER A 103 -4.88 23.71 32.72
N PHE A 104 -5.24 22.66 33.48
CA PHE A 104 -5.77 22.80 34.83
C PHE A 104 -4.70 23.23 35.83
N GLU A 105 -3.48 22.70 35.74
CA GLU A 105 -2.36 23.19 36.55
C GLU A 105 -2.07 24.67 36.27
N ALA A 106 -2.09 25.10 35.01
CA ALA A 106 -1.87 26.49 34.65
C ALA A 106 -2.95 27.41 35.24
N LEU A 107 -4.22 27.02 35.15
CA LEU A 107 -5.35 27.78 35.71
C LEU A 107 -5.29 27.84 37.25
N ARG A 108 -4.94 26.72 37.91
CA ARG A 108 -4.78 26.67 39.35
C ARG A 108 -3.65 27.59 39.83
N LYS A 109 -2.50 27.60 39.13
CA LYS A 109 -1.40 28.53 39.44
C LYS A 109 -1.83 30.00 39.27
N GLN A 110 -2.60 30.30 38.24
CA GLN A 110 -3.15 31.65 38.02
C GLN A 110 -4.09 32.06 39.17
N GLN A 111 -5.01 31.18 39.58
CA GLN A 111 -5.93 31.46 40.70
C GLN A 111 -5.18 31.68 42.02
N GLN A 112 -4.13 30.90 42.28
CA GLN A 112 -3.30 31.08 43.47
C GLN A 112 -2.53 32.41 43.45
N ALA A 113 -2.01 32.82 42.30
CA ALA A 113 -1.33 34.12 42.15
C ALA A 113 -2.31 35.29 42.34
N SER A 114 -3.51 35.20 41.77
CA SER A 114 -4.56 36.22 41.95
C SER A 114 -4.99 36.38 43.40
N MET A 115 -5.15 35.26 44.12
CA MET A 115 -5.54 35.27 45.53
C MET A 115 -4.43 35.82 46.44
N GLN A 116 -3.15 35.60 46.09
CA GLN A 116 -2.02 36.20 46.82
C GLN A 116 -1.94 37.71 46.62
N LEU A 117 -2.17 38.20 45.39
CA LEU A 117 -2.25 39.63 45.08
C LEU A 117 -3.41 40.33 45.80
N GLU A 118 -4.57 39.67 45.90
CA GLU A 118 -5.71 40.19 46.66
C GLU A 118 -5.44 40.24 48.17
N LEU A 119 -4.70 39.26 48.71
CA LEU A 119 -4.30 39.25 50.11
C LEU A 119 -3.29 40.36 50.42
N GLU A 120 -2.30 40.56 49.53
CA GLU A 120 -1.24 41.57 49.68
C GLU A 120 -1.83 42.99 49.66
N ASN A 121 -2.72 43.28 48.72
CA ASN A 121 -3.41 44.58 48.64
C ASN A 121 -4.41 44.84 49.78
N ALA A 122 -4.85 43.80 50.51
CA ALA A 122 -5.73 43.95 51.67
C ALA A 122 -4.96 44.19 52.99
N THR A 123 -3.64 44.02 52.96
CA THR A 123 -2.76 44.20 54.12
C THR A 123 -1.95 45.50 54.12
N GLU A 124 -2.04 46.29 53.04
CA GLU A 124 -1.54 47.68 52.95
C GLU A 124 -2.67 48.69 53.23
#